data_AF-A0A4Z0YZU8-F1
#
_entry.id   AF-A0A4Z0YZU8-F1
#
_cell.length_a   1.000
_cell.length_b   1.000
_cell.length_c   1.000
_cell.angle_alpha   90.00
_cell.angle_beta   90.00
_cell.angle_gamma   90.00
#
_symmetry.space_group_name_H-M   'P 1'
#
loop_
_entity.id
_entity.type
_entity.pdbx_description
1 polymer ?
#
loop_
_entity_poly.entity_id
_entity_poly.type
_entity_poly.pdbx_seq_one_letter_code
_entity_poly.pdbx_strand_id
1 'polypeptide(L)'
;MDTGDEQVSPGLDEDQQQQPRNAQVDNAIRAIRQKKPLPEIDFTIHTMEDGTQVNTTERVCKGKTPLSFSQLSAYLPRRHRRRHCRRRRLRLLLYITQDDVQAPAMFKPTDEQFFEDDSHTKPDITFLKQHFYREGRLTDEQALWIIKTGTDILRQEPNLLEMDAPITVCGDVHGQYYDLMKLFEVGGDPSETRYLFLGDYVDRGYFSIECVLYLWCLKIHYPQTLWLLRGNHECRHLTDYFTFKLECKHKYSEAIYEACMESFCSLPLAAVMNKQFLCIHGGLSPELHTLDDLRNIDRFREPPTQGLMCDILWADPLEDFGQEKTNEFFMHNHVRGCSYFFSYHAACSFLEKNNLLSIIRAHEAQDAGYRMYRKTRTTGFPSVMTIFSAPNYLDVYNNKAAVLKYENNVMNIRQFNCTPHPYWLPNFMDVFTWSLPFVGEKITDMLIAILSTCSEEELRQPETPSSTSGPHSPPLASPADASLEARKRAVKNKILAIGRMSRVFNVLREESERVTELKTVSGGRLPAGTLMLGAEGIKNAITSFEDARKVDIQNERLPPSHEEVVKTQGEERQQALERASREADNDTKLHSLSRRLSM
;
A
#
# COMPACT_ATOMS: atom_id res chain seq x y z
N MET A 1 -16.45 -96.61 -60.65
CA MET A 1 -15.16 -97.33 -60.52
C MET A 1 -14.24 -96.36 -59.78
N ASP A 2 -14.37 -96.18 -58.46
CA ASP A 2 -14.69 -97.18 -57.41
C ASP A 2 -13.56 -98.23 -57.38
N THR A 3 -12.79 -98.46 -56.30
CA THR A 3 -13.01 -98.33 -54.83
C THR A 3 -11.84 -97.57 -54.14
N GLY A 4 -11.87 -97.09 -52.88
CA GLY A 4 -12.08 -97.77 -51.57
C GLY A 4 -10.80 -98.54 -51.16
N ASP A 5 -10.22 -98.46 -49.94
CA ASP A 5 -10.66 -97.96 -48.62
C ASP A 5 -9.41 -97.59 -47.74
N GLU A 6 -9.47 -96.60 -46.83
CA GLU A 6 -9.70 -96.72 -45.35
C GLU A 6 -8.75 -97.70 -44.60
N GLN A 7 -8.24 -97.46 -43.37
CA GLN A 7 -8.61 -96.61 -42.23
C GLN A 7 -7.37 -96.47 -41.28
N VAL A 8 -7.25 -95.38 -40.48
CA VAL A 8 -6.96 -95.38 -39.01
C VAL A 8 -7.25 -93.99 -38.42
N SER A 9 -7.95 -93.97 -37.29
CA SER A 9 -8.14 -92.89 -36.30
C SER A 9 -8.39 -93.58 -34.94
N PRO A 10 -8.37 -92.95 -33.73
CA PRO A 10 -8.62 -91.53 -33.44
C PRO A 10 -7.72 -90.88 -32.35
N GLY A 11 -8.02 -89.63 -31.99
CA GLY A 11 -7.54 -88.94 -30.78
C GLY A 11 -8.18 -87.54 -30.63
N LEU A 12 -8.93 -87.32 -29.56
CA LEU A 12 -9.69 -86.09 -29.24
C LEU A 12 -9.15 -85.43 -27.96
N ASP A 13 -9.28 -84.10 -27.89
CA ASP A 13 -9.21 -83.20 -26.70
C ASP A 13 -7.91 -83.27 -25.84
N GLU A 14 -7.52 -82.30 -25.00
CA GLU A 14 -8.02 -80.97 -24.61
C GLU A 14 -6.99 -79.89 -25.07
N ASP A 15 -6.99 -78.57 -24.75
CA ASP A 15 -7.83 -77.68 -23.93
C ASP A 15 -7.83 -76.26 -24.56
N GLN A 16 -8.51 -75.30 -23.95
CA GLN A 16 -8.61 -73.88 -24.34
C GLN A 16 -7.58 -72.97 -23.62
N GLN A 17 -7.63 -71.67 -23.97
CA GLN A 17 -7.08 -70.51 -23.22
C GLN A 17 -5.61 -70.10 -23.46
N GLN A 18 -5.41 -69.21 -24.44
CA GLN A 18 -4.49 -68.08 -24.23
C GLN A 18 -5.08 -66.75 -24.74
N GLN A 19 -5.28 -65.83 -23.80
CA GLN A 19 -5.98 -64.54 -23.97
C GLN A 19 -5.07 -63.41 -24.51
N PRO A 20 -5.65 -62.27 -24.94
CA PRO A 20 -4.94 -61.29 -25.78
C PRO A 20 -3.98 -60.40 -24.97
N ARG A 21 -2.70 -60.38 -25.35
CA ARG A 21 -1.68 -59.54 -24.67
C ARG A 21 -0.82 -58.62 -25.56
N ASN A 22 -0.87 -58.74 -26.90
CA ASN A 22 -0.01 -57.95 -27.80
C ASN A 22 -0.63 -56.63 -28.30
N ALA A 23 -1.95 -56.54 -28.48
CA ALA A 23 -2.57 -55.39 -29.16
C ALA A 23 -2.38 -54.03 -28.44
N GLN A 24 -2.25 -54.01 -27.12
CA GLN A 24 -1.95 -52.78 -26.36
C GLN A 24 -0.48 -52.38 -26.48
N VAL A 25 0.44 -53.35 -26.48
CA VAL A 25 1.89 -53.12 -26.64
C VAL A 25 2.19 -52.56 -28.03
N ASP A 26 1.60 -53.16 -29.07
CA ASP A 26 1.76 -52.68 -30.45
C ASP A 26 1.21 -51.25 -30.64
N ASN A 27 0.07 -50.92 -30.01
CA ASN A 27 -0.48 -49.57 -30.04
C ASN A 27 0.41 -48.56 -29.29
N ALA A 28 0.99 -48.93 -28.15
CA ALA A 28 1.94 -48.08 -27.42
C ALA A 28 3.23 -47.82 -28.24
N ILE A 29 3.79 -48.86 -28.87
CA ILE A 29 4.95 -48.72 -29.76
C ILE A 29 4.62 -47.83 -30.97
N ARG A 30 3.40 -47.93 -31.53
CA ARG A 30 2.94 -47.08 -32.63
C ARG A 30 2.81 -45.61 -32.20
N ALA A 31 2.28 -45.34 -31.01
CA ALA A 31 2.18 -43.99 -30.44
C ALA A 31 3.56 -43.36 -30.15
N ILE A 32 4.54 -44.16 -29.71
CA ILE A 32 5.92 -43.70 -29.48
C ILE A 32 6.64 -43.40 -30.82
N ARG A 33 6.46 -44.25 -31.84
CA ARG A 33 7.05 -44.04 -33.17
C ARG A 33 6.38 -42.92 -33.98
N GLN A 34 5.11 -42.60 -33.70
CA GLN A 34 4.37 -41.49 -34.29
C GLN A 34 4.19 -40.33 -33.30
N LYS A 35 5.26 -39.99 -32.57
CA LYS A 35 5.27 -38.80 -31.71
C LYS A 35 5.02 -37.57 -32.59
N LYS A 36 3.81 -37.00 -32.52
CA LYS A 36 3.54 -35.68 -33.13
C LYS A 36 4.59 -34.71 -32.57
N PRO A 37 5.17 -33.82 -33.39
CA PRO A 37 6.03 -32.77 -32.87
C PRO A 37 5.25 -32.02 -31.78
N LEU A 38 5.94 -31.69 -30.68
CA LEU A 38 5.35 -30.83 -29.67
C LEU A 38 4.88 -29.55 -30.36
N PRO A 39 3.64 -29.07 -30.11
CA PRO A 39 3.23 -27.79 -30.65
C PRO A 39 4.23 -26.74 -30.15
N GLU A 40 4.81 -26.00 -31.08
CA GLU A 40 5.68 -24.87 -30.79
C GLU A 40 4.76 -23.74 -30.29
N ILE A 41 4.45 -23.78 -29.00
CA ILE A 41 3.62 -22.78 -28.33
C ILE A 41 4.51 -21.56 -28.12
N ASP A 42 4.26 -20.53 -28.91
CA ASP A 42 4.84 -19.22 -28.68
C ASP A 42 4.19 -18.58 -27.44
N PHE A 43 4.83 -18.76 -26.29
CA PHE A 43 4.42 -18.14 -25.03
C PHE A 43 4.56 -16.60 -25.03
N THR A 44 5.09 -16.01 -26.10
CA THR A 44 5.10 -14.55 -26.25
C THR A 44 3.78 -13.98 -26.75
N ILE A 45 2.87 -14.77 -27.35
CA ILE A 45 1.59 -14.26 -27.88
C ILE A 45 0.40 -15.02 -27.29
N HIS A 46 -0.39 -14.35 -26.45
CA HIS A 46 -1.63 -14.89 -25.89
C HIS A 46 -2.85 -14.37 -26.65
N THR A 47 -3.72 -15.26 -27.14
CA THR A 47 -4.99 -14.86 -27.77
C THR A 47 -6.13 -14.94 -26.74
N MET A 48 -6.74 -13.80 -26.45
CA MET A 48 -7.89 -13.67 -25.54
C MET A 48 -9.18 -14.26 -26.15
N GLU A 49 -10.20 -14.50 -25.33
CA GLU A 49 -11.49 -15.07 -25.76
C GLU A 49 -12.26 -14.22 -26.80
N ASP A 50 -11.94 -12.93 -26.91
CA ASP A 50 -12.51 -12.02 -27.92
C ASP A 50 -11.73 -12.00 -29.25
N GLY A 51 -10.64 -12.78 -29.35
CA GLY A 51 -9.76 -12.86 -30.51
C GLY A 51 -8.64 -11.82 -30.52
N THR A 52 -8.51 -10.96 -29.50
CA THR A 52 -7.36 -10.04 -29.40
C THR A 52 -6.08 -10.79 -29.04
N GLN A 53 -4.97 -10.43 -29.70
CA GLN A 53 -3.65 -10.98 -29.42
C GLN A 53 -2.85 -10.01 -28.54
N VAL A 54 -2.42 -10.49 -27.38
CA VAL A 54 -1.59 -9.76 -26.41
C VAL A 54 -0.20 -10.37 -26.45
N ASN A 55 0.78 -9.58 -26.86
CA ASN A 55 2.19 -9.97 -26.78
C ASN A 55 2.72 -9.71 -25.37
N THR A 56 3.27 -10.72 -24.70
CA THR A 56 3.81 -10.65 -23.34
C THR A 56 5.14 -9.90 -23.25
N THR A 57 5.81 -9.65 -24.39
CA THR A 57 6.98 -8.75 -24.49
C THR A 57 6.60 -7.29 -24.77
N GLU A 58 5.34 -7.01 -25.09
CA GLU A 58 4.84 -5.64 -25.27
C GLU A 58 4.08 -5.15 -24.03
N ARG A 59 4.02 -3.83 -23.83
CA ARG A 59 3.20 -3.24 -22.77
C ARG A 59 1.73 -3.62 -22.99
N VAL A 60 1.14 -4.38 -22.07
CA VAL A 60 -0.26 -4.86 -22.18
C VAL A 60 -1.24 -3.67 -22.21
N CYS A 61 -1.02 -2.67 -21.35
CA CYS A 61 -1.73 -1.38 -21.40
C CYS A 61 -1.00 -0.39 -22.35
N LYS A 62 -1.24 -0.50 -23.65
CA LYS A 62 -0.64 0.39 -24.68
C LYS A 62 -1.29 1.77 -24.66
N GLY A 63 -0.56 2.79 -24.24
CA GLY A 63 -0.93 4.19 -24.48
C GLY A 63 -0.50 4.65 -25.88
N LYS A 64 -1.30 5.51 -26.52
CA LYS A 64 -0.86 6.24 -27.71
C LYS A 64 0.04 7.41 -27.31
N THR A 65 1.12 7.64 -28.08
CA THR A 65 1.84 8.92 -28.04
C THR A 65 0.89 10.05 -28.46
N PRO A 66 1.02 11.26 -27.87
CA PRO A 66 0.22 12.40 -28.30
C PRO A 66 0.55 12.75 -29.75
N LEU A 67 -0.44 12.66 -30.63
CA LEU A 67 -0.34 13.21 -31.98
C LEU A 67 -0.16 14.72 -31.87
N SER A 68 0.76 15.28 -32.65
CA SER A 68 0.98 16.73 -32.68
C SER A 68 -0.29 17.46 -33.16
N PHE A 69 -0.43 18.71 -32.73
CA PHE A 69 -1.61 19.56 -32.98
C PHE A 69 -1.95 19.81 -34.47
N SER A 70 -1.14 19.29 -35.42
CA SER A 70 -1.29 19.50 -36.86
C SER A 70 -2.19 18.49 -37.59
N GLN A 71 -2.67 17.42 -36.94
CA GLN A 71 -3.39 16.33 -37.64
C GLN A 71 -4.90 16.22 -37.35
N LEU A 72 -5.48 17.12 -36.55
CA LEU A 72 -6.89 17.07 -36.11
C LEU A 72 -7.92 17.73 -37.06
N SER A 73 -7.74 17.62 -38.37
CA SER A 73 -8.67 18.22 -39.38
C SER A 73 -9.43 17.21 -40.25
N ALA A 74 -9.02 15.94 -40.25
CA ALA A 74 -9.65 14.91 -41.08
C ALA A 74 -10.02 13.67 -40.25
N TYR A 75 -11.26 13.62 -39.73
CA TYR A 75 -12.10 12.42 -39.59
C TYR A 75 -13.44 12.76 -38.89
N LEU A 76 -14.46 13.15 -39.66
CA LEU A 76 -15.85 13.23 -39.20
C LEU A 76 -16.82 12.69 -40.28
N PRO A 77 -17.45 11.52 -40.05
CA PRO A 77 -18.67 11.12 -40.75
C PRO A 77 -19.93 11.43 -39.93
N ARG A 78 -21.02 11.78 -40.62
CA ARG A 78 -22.31 12.20 -40.03
C ARG A 78 -23.29 11.03 -39.79
N ARG A 79 -24.06 11.11 -38.69
CA ARG A 79 -25.45 10.60 -38.47
C ARG A 79 -25.74 9.08 -38.65
N HIS A 80 -26.39 8.46 -37.64
CA HIS A 80 -27.87 8.31 -37.61
C HIS A 80 -28.44 7.72 -36.28
N ARG A 81 -29.74 7.94 -36.04
CA ARG A 81 -30.53 7.45 -34.87
C ARG A 81 -31.16 6.06 -35.11
N ARG A 82 -31.30 5.19 -34.08
CA ARG A 82 -32.60 4.69 -33.51
C ARG A 82 -32.52 3.54 -32.46
N ARG A 83 -33.18 3.77 -31.31
CA ARG A 83 -34.06 2.89 -30.47
C ARG A 83 -33.62 1.49 -29.94
N HIS A 84 -33.62 1.41 -28.60
CA HIS A 84 -34.08 0.34 -27.67
C HIS A 84 -34.06 -1.16 -28.05
N CYS A 85 -33.46 -1.98 -27.16
CA CYS A 85 -34.19 -3.00 -26.38
C CYS A 85 -33.46 -3.36 -25.06
N ARG A 86 -34.18 -3.70 -23.99
CA ARG A 86 -33.63 -4.19 -22.70
C ARG A 86 -33.36 -5.69 -22.73
N ARG A 87 -32.21 -6.14 -22.22
CA ARG A 87 -32.05 -7.46 -21.55
C ARG A 87 -30.92 -7.37 -20.51
N ARG A 88 -31.26 -7.47 -19.23
CA ARG A 88 -30.27 -7.58 -18.14
C ARG A 88 -29.70 -9.00 -18.13
N ARG A 89 -28.40 -9.13 -18.41
CA ARG A 89 -27.55 -10.18 -17.83
C ARG A 89 -26.55 -9.45 -16.94
N LEU A 90 -26.49 -9.78 -15.65
CA LEU A 90 -25.30 -9.44 -14.86
C LEU A 90 -24.15 -10.25 -15.44
N ARG A 91 -23.30 -9.57 -16.21
CA ARG A 91 -22.00 -10.06 -16.62
C ARG A 91 -21.04 -9.21 -15.81
N LEU A 92 -20.34 -9.83 -14.86
CA LEU A 92 -19.22 -9.21 -14.17
C LEU A 92 -18.07 -9.12 -15.17
N LEU A 93 -18.19 -8.21 -16.15
CA LEU A 93 -17.04 -7.77 -16.90
C LEU A 93 -16.28 -6.81 -15.99
N LEU A 94 -15.02 -7.13 -15.71
CA LEU A 94 -14.00 -6.10 -15.67
C LEU A 94 -14.02 -5.42 -17.05
N TYR A 95 -14.88 -4.42 -17.21
CA TYR A 95 -14.60 -3.35 -18.15
C TYR A 95 -13.45 -2.56 -17.55
N ILE A 96 -12.23 -3.06 -17.75
CA ILE A 96 -11.13 -2.17 -18.03
C ILE A 96 -11.52 -1.54 -19.38
N THR A 97 -12.26 -0.43 -19.31
CA THR A 97 -12.25 0.54 -20.40
C THR A 97 -10.80 0.86 -20.67
N GLN A 98 -10.42 0.97 -21.95
CA GLN A 98 -9.09 1.42 -22.34
C GLN A 98 -8.96 2.92 -22.08
N ASP A 99 -9.06 3.31 -20.81
CA ASP A 99 -8.66 4.62 -20.32
C ASP A 99 -7.14 4.58 -20.17
N ASP A 100 -6.46 5.42 -20.96
CA ASP A 100 -5.02 5.34 -21.21
C ASP A 100 -4.19 5.54 -19.93
N VAL A 101 -3.63 4.45 -19.38
CA VAL A 101 -2.70 4.53 -18.22
C VAL A 101 -1.40 5.19 -18.66
N GLN A 102 -1.24 6.47 -18.33
CA GLN A 102 -0.02 7.24 -18.57
C GLN A 102 1.17 6.56 -17.87
N ALA A 103 2.33 6.54 -18.54
CA ALA A 103 3.56 6.02 -17.94
C ALA A 103 4.22 7.10 -17.06
N PRO A 104 4.87 6.71 -15.95
CA PRO A 104 5.69 7.60 -15.14
C PRO A 104 6.73 8.39 -15.95
N ALA A 105 7.16 9.54 -15.44
CA ALA A 105 8.30 10.27 -15.98
C ALA A 105 9.61 9.55 -15.62
N MET A 106 10.03 8.62 -16.50
CA MET A 106 11.18 7.73 -16.31
C MET A 106 12.57 8.41 -16.35
N PHE A 107 12.64 9.75 -16.40
CA PHE A 107 13.89 10.50 -16.45
C PHE A 107 14.07 11.34 -15.18
N LYS A 108 15.33 11.63 -14.84
CA LYS A 108 15.70 12.61 -13.81
C LYS A 108 15.92 13.96 -14.52
N PRO A 109 15.41 15.10 -14.01
CA PRO A 109 15.55 16.39 -14.68
C PRO A 109 17.00 16.81 -14.83
N THR A 110 17.33 17.53 -15.90
CA THR A 110 18.60 18.27 -15.98
C THR A 110 18.51 19.56 -15.15
N ASP A 111 19.63 20.20 -14.86
CA ASP A 111 19.64 21.42 -14.05
C ASP A 111 18.89 22.58 -14.76
N GLU A 112 18.93 22.65 -16.09
CA GLU A 112 18.16 23.60 -16.90
C GLU A 112 16.64 23.32 -16.95
N GLN A 113 16.21 22.15 -16.46
CA GLN A 113 14.78 21.85 -16.23
C GLN A 113 14.40 22.01 -14.76
N PHE A 114 15.37 21.91 -13.86
CA PHE A 114 15.17 21.92 -12.41
C PHE A 114 15.14 23.34 -11.85
N PHE A 115 16.05 24.22 -12.32
CA PHE A 115 16.09 25.63 -11.93
C PHE A 115 15.22 26.50 -12.84
N GLU A 116 14.70 27.60 -12.30
CA GLU A 116 13.90 28.60 -13.04
C GLU A 116 14.76 29.39 -14.06
N ASP A 117 16.03 29.64 -13.72
CA ASP A 117 17.00 30.34 -14.55
C ASP A 117 18.46 29.97 -14.17
N ASP A 118 19.42 30.47 -14.95
CA ASP A 118 20.88 30.28 -14.79
C ASP A 118 21.43 30.81 -13.43
N SER A 119 20.63 31.49 -12.59
CA SER A 119 21.08 31.91 -11.25
C SER A 119 21.16 30.75 -10.26
N HIS A 120 20.45 29.66 -10.54
CA HIS A 120 20.29 28.49 -9.66
C HIS A 120 19.81 28.84 -8.23
N THR A 121 19.09 29.96 -8.08
CA THR A 121 18.56 30.43 -6.79
C THR A 121 17.17 29.86 -6.46
N LYS A 122 16.42 29.43 -7.47
CA LYS A 122 15.03 28.98 -7.36
C LYS A 122 14.75 27.79 -8.29
N PRO A 123 13.94 26.81 -7.87
CA PRO A 123 13.52 25.70 -8.71
C PRO A 123 12.33 26.10 -9.62
N ASP A 124 12.20 25.51 -10.81
CA ASP A 124 10.99 25.68 -11.63
C ASP A 124 9.81 24.88 -11.02
N ILE A 125 8.98 25.57 -10.25
CA ILE A 125 7.78 25.00 -9.62
C ILE A 125 6.73 24.53 -10.64
N THR A 126 6.71 25.05 -11.86
CA THR A 126 5.77 24.63 -12.92
C THR A 126 6.20 23.30 -13.51
N PHE A 127 7.48 23.17 -13.86
CA PHE A 127 8.07 21.91 -14.29
C PHE A 127 7.97 20.85 -13.19
N LEU A 128 8.41 21.15 -11.97
CA LEU A 128 8.40 20.21 -10.85
C LEU A 128 7.01 19.70 -10.51
N LYS A 129 5.99 20.57 -10.52
CA LYS A 129 4.58 20.17 -10.36
C LYS A 129 4.18 19.08 -11.35
N GLN A 130 4.48 19.29 -12.64
CA GLN A 130 4.13 18.35 -13.70
C GLN A 130 5.00 17.08 -13.68
N HIS A 131 6.24 17.18 -13.21
CA HIS A 131 7.14 16.03 -13.05
C HIS A 131 6.65 15.10 -11.94
N PHE A 132 6.37 15.63 -10.74
CA PHE A 132 5.83 14.88 -9.61
C PHE A 132 4.42 14.32 -9.88
N TYR A 133 3.54 15.07 -10.54
CA TYR A 133 2.21 14.59 -10.97
C TYR A 133 2.28 13.41 -11.94
N ARG A 134 3.44 13.20 -12.58
CA ARG A 134 3.74 12.05 -13.44
C ARG A 134 4.64 11.01 -12.75
N GLU A 135 4.66 10.97 -11.42
CA GLU A 135 5.51 10.08 -10.61
C GLU A 135 7.02 10.20 -10.93
N GLY A 136 7.43 11.33 -11.50
CA GLY A 136 8.81 11.67 -11.79
C GLY A 136 9.59 11.93 -10.52
N ARG A 137 10.86 11.50 -10.51
CA ARG A 137 11.78 11.65 -9.38
C ARG A 137 12.89 12.64 -9.75
N LEU A 138 13.44 13.35 -8.77
CA LEU A 138 14.62 14.21 -8.93
C LEU A 138 15.92 13.43 -8.71
N THR A 139 17.08 14.01 -9.00
CA THR A 139 18.33 13.45 -8.44
C THR A 139 18.37 13.66 -6.91
N ASP A 140 19.20 12.89 -6.21
CA ASP A 140 19.36 13.05 -4.77
C ASP A 140 19.98 14.42 -4.44
N GLU A 141 20.86 14.95 -5.30
CA GLU A 141 21.44 16.29 -5.16
C GLU A 141 20.37 17.39 -5.28
N GLN A 142 19.48 17.29 -6.27
CA GLN A 142 18.37 18.22 -6.48
C GLN A 142 17.36 18.17 -5.32
N ALA A 143 17.04 16.96 -4.81
CA ALA A 143 16.17 16.79 -3.65
C ALA A 143 16.81 17.34 -2.36
N LEU A 144 18.11 17.05 -2.11
CA LEU A 144 18.86 17.63 -0.99
C LEU A 144 18.94 19.15 -1.07
N TRP A 145 19.09 19.73 -2.27
CA TRP A 145 19.11 21.17 -2.47
C TRP A 145 17.79 21.80 -2.01
N ILE A 146 16.63 21.30 -2.48
CA ILE A 146 15.31 21.79 -2.04
C ILE A 146 15.17 21.71 -0.52
N ILE A 147 15.47 20.55 0.06
CA ILE A 147 15.26 20.31 1.49
C ILE A 147 16.16 21.24 2.31
N LYS A 148 17.45 21.38 1.96
CA LYS A 148 18.39 22.25 2.68
C LYS A 148 18.05 23.72 2.53
N THR A 149 17.80 24.21 1.32
CA THR A 149 17.47 25.62 1.09
C THR A 149 16.12 26.01 1.74
N GLY A 150 15.14 25.10 1.77
CA GLY A 150 13.93 25.28 2.58
C GLY A 150 14.20 25.25 4.09
N THR A 151 15.09 24.37 4.57
CA THR A 151 15.51 24.29 5.98
C THR A 151 16.15 25.60 6.45
N ASP A 152 17.03 26.18 5.64
CA ASP A 152 17.70 27.44 5.96
C ASP A 152 16.71 28.60 6.14
N ILE A 153 15.61 28.61 5.38
CA ILE A 153 14.50 29.57 5.54
C ILE A 153 13.73 29.27 6.83
N LEU A 154 13.25 28.03 7.01
CA LEU A 154 12.46 27.62 8.18
C LEU A 154 13.21 27.84 9.51
N ARG A 155 14.53 27.64 9.52
CA ARG A 155 15.40 27.86 10.68
C ARG A 155 15.49 29.33 11.10
N GLN A 156 15.29 30.27 10.18
CA GLN A 156 15.27 31.71 10.47
C GLN A 156 13.91 32.19 11.02
N GLU A 157 12.85 31.39 10.88
CA GLU A 157 11.52 31.74 11.38
C GLU A 157 11.40 31.53 12.91
N PRO A 158 10.59 32.35 13.62
CA PRO A 158 10.32 32.15 15.04
C PRO A 158 9.43 30.92 15.27
N ASN A 159 9.38 30.42 16.52
CA ASN A 159 8.47 29.32 16.89
C ASN A 159 6.99 29.67 16.68
N LEU A 160 6.66 30.93 17.00
CA LEU A 160 5.34 31.51 16.86
C LEU A 160 5.41 32.53 15.73
N LEU A 161 4.90 32.15 14.56
CA LEU A 161 4.76 33.04 13.42
C LEU A 161 3.71 34.12 13.70
N GLU A 162 3.80 35.26 13.04
CA GLU A 162 2.75 36.30 13.08
C GLU A 162 2.49 36.77 11.65
N MET A 163 1.24 36.65 11.17
CA MET A 163 0.87 37.04 9.81
C MET A 163 -0.55 37.60 9.69
N ASP A 164 -0.72 38.63 8.85
CA ASP A 164 -2.01 39.25 8.58
C ASP A 164 -2.83 38.51 7.50
N ALA A 165 -4.14 38.77 7.50
CA ALA A 165 -5.08 38.38 6.45
C ALA A 165 -4.91 39.24 5.18
N PRO A 166 -5.40 38.83 3.98
CA PRO A 166 -6.11 37.58 3.70
C PRO A 166 -5.19 36.36 3.75
N ILE A 167 -5.75 35.17 4.03
CA ILE A 167 -4.97 33.92 4.09
C ILE A 167 -5.85 32.68 3.89
N THR A 168 -5.28 31.63 3.29
CA THR A 168 -5.84 30.29 3.21
C THR A 168 -5.13 29.38 4.24
N VAL A 169 -5.87 28.83 5.19
CA VAL A 169 -5.37 27.90 6.21
C VAL A 169 -5.75 26.46 5.84
N CYS A 170 -4.77 25.57 5.90
CA CYS A 170 -4.86 24.16 5.48
C CYS A 170 -4.47 23.24 6.64
N GLY A 171 -5.22 22.14 6.82
CA GLY A 171 -4.88 21.08 7.76
C GLY A 171 -4.03 19.98 7.12
N ASP A 172 -4.13 18.79 7.70
CA ASP A 172 -3.37 17.58 7.37
C ASP A 172 -3.44 17.24 5.87
N VAL A 173 -2.30 16.77 5.31
CA VAL A 173 -2.14 16.42 3.88
C VAL A 173 -1.77 14.95 3.69
N HIS A 174 -1.05 14.33 4.63
CA HIS A 174 -0.72 12.90 4.68
C HIS A 174 -0.30 12.27 3.33
N GLY A 175 0.66 12.89 2.64
CA GLY A 175 1.19 12.37 1.38
C GLY A 175 0.18 12.22 0.24
N GLN A 176 -0.98 12.88 0.29
CA GLN A 176 -1.97 12.90 -0.80
C GLN A 176 -1.64 14.00 -1.83
N TYR A 177 -0.51 13.85 -2.54
CA TYR A 177 0.00 14.87 -3.48
C TYR A 177 -1.01 15.31 -4.55
N TYR A 178 -1.82 14.39 -5.07
CA TYR A 178 -2.82 14.68 -6.09
C TYR A 178 -3.96 15.55 -5.54
N ASP A 179 -4.31 15.39 -4.27
CA ASP A 179 -5.27 16.24 -3.57
C ASP A 179 -4.65 17.56 -3.11
N LEU A 180 -3.35 17.60 -2.82
CA LEU A 180 -2.61 18.85 -2.63
C LEU A 180 -2.66 19.73 -3.90
N MET A 181 -2.64 19.14 -5.10
CA MET A 181 -2.85 19.91 -6.34
C MET A 181 -4.27 20.49 -6.41
N LYS A 182 -5.28 19.74 -5.95
CA LYS A 182 -6.68 20.20 -5.87
C LYS A 182 -6.87 21.28 -4.81
N LEU A 183 -6.16 21.19 -3.68
CA LEU A 183 -6.12 22.16 -2.61
C LEU A 183 -5.64 23.54 -3.13
N PHE A 184 -4.61 23.58 -3.96
CA PHE A 184 -4.17 24.83 -4.60
C PHE A 184 -5.19 25.37 -5.62
N GLU A 185 -5.84 24.51 -6.41
CA GLU A 185 -6.92 24.94 -7.32
C GLU A 185 -8.11 25.59 -6.57
N VAL A 186 -8.44 25.08 -5.38
CA VAL A 186 -9.58 25.53 -4.57
C VAL A 186 -9.21 26.69 -3.63
N GLY A 187 -7.99 26.71 -3.11
CA GLY A 187 -7.48 27.71 -2.19
C GLY A 187 -6.98 28.98 -2.89
N GLY A 188 -6.43 28.88 -4.10
CA GLY A 188 -5.86 30.00 -4.88
C GLY A 188 -4.39 29.75 -5.26
N ASP A 189 -3.90 30.44 -6.28
CA ASP A 189 -2.50 30.28 -6.69
C ASP A 189 -1.55 30.85 -5.62
N PRO A 190 -0.52 30.10 -5.15
CA PRO A 190 0.45 30.59 -4.17
C PRO A 190 1.21 31.87 -4.55
N SER A 191 1.30 32.18 -5.85
CA SER A 191 1.90 33.44 -6.33
C SER A 191 1.07 34.69 -5.97
N GLU A 192 -0.23 34.53 -5.76
CA GLU A 192 -1.19 35.61 -5.44
C GLU A 192 -1.87 35.42 -4.06
N THR A 193 -1.74 34.23 -3.46
CA THR A 193 -2.49 33.81 -2.26
C THR A 193 -1.56 33.49 -1.10
N ARG A 194 -1.85 34.06 0.08
CA ARG A 194 -1.15 33.72 1.33
C ARG A 194 -1.64 32.38 1.88
N TYR A 195 -0.71 31.55 2.37
CA TYR A 195 -0.96 30.18 2.82
C TYR A 195 -0.36 29.88 4.19
N LEU A 196 -1.12 29.20 5.05
CA LEU A 196 -0.64 28.60 6.29
C LEU A 196 -1.05 27.12 6.32
N PHE A 197 -0.08 26.21 6.34
CA PHE A 197 -0.31 24.80 6.58
C PHE A 197 -0.03 24.47 8.05
N LEU A 198 -0.87 23.63 8.65
CA LEU A 198 -0.83 23.36 10.09
C LEU A 198 0.04 22.15 10.49
N GLY A 199 0.42 21.29 9.55
CA GLY A 199 1.26 20.12 9.79
C GLY A 199 0.85 18.90 8.97
N ASP A 200 1.43 17.75 9.31
CA ASP A 200 1.13 16.42 8.80
C ASP A 200 1.14 16.35 7.26
N TYR A 201 2.32 16.65 6.70
CA TYR A 201 2.61 16.57 5.27
C TYR A 201 2.84 15.13 4.81
N VAL A 202 3.27 14.26 5.73
CA VAL A 202 3.82 12.93 5.44
C VAL A 202 3.04 11.78 6.10
N ASP A 203 3.51 10.57 5.80
CA ASP A 203 2.94 9.28 6.19
C ASP A 203 1.54 9.02 5.65
N ARG A 204 1.09 7.77 5.86
CA ARG A 204 -0.23 7.24 5.54
C ARG A 204 -0.48 7.12 4.03
N GLY A 205 -0.42 8.23 3.29
CA GLY A 205 -0.33 8.25 1.84
C GLY A 205 1.06 7.87 1.30
N TYR A 206 1.16 7.72 -0.02
CA TYR A 206 2.36 7.24 -0.72
C TYR A 206 3.06 8.27 -1.60
N PHE A 207 2.69 9.55 -1.48
CA PHE A 207 3.33 10.66 -2.19
C PHE A 207 3.80 11.75 -1.22
N SER A 208 4.28 11.32 -0.05
CA SER A 208 4.77 12.18 1.03
C SER A 208 6.01 12.98 0.62
N ILE A 209 6.95 12.36 -0.10
CA ILE A 209 8.17 13.06 -0.53
C ILE A 209 7.88 14.07 -1.63
N GLU A 210 6.90 13.82 -2.51
CA GLU A 210 6.42 14.79 -3.50
C GLU A 210 5.70 15.96 -2.81
N CYS A 211 4.91 15.72 -1.76
CA CYS A 211 4.34 16.78 -0.91
C CYS A 211 5.42 17.65 -0.27
N VAL A 212 6.41 17.04 0.40
CA VAL A 212 7.53 17.75 1.05
C VAL A 212 8.34 18.53 0.02
N LEU A 213 8.83 17.90 -1.05
CA LEU A 213 9.63 18.60 -2.06
C LEU A 213 8.87 19.77 -2.69
N TYR A 214 7.59 19.58 -3.03
CA TYR A 214 6.81 20.66 -3.65
C TYR A 214 6.48 21.80 -2.69
N LEU A 215 6.08 21.51 -1.45
CA LEU A 215 5.84 22.55 -0.43
C LEU A 215 7.12 23.31 -0.07
N TRP A 216 8.28 22.65 -0.05
CA TRP A 216 9.56 23.30 0.17
C TRP A 216 9.96 24.17 -1.03
N CYS A 217 9.73 23.73 -2.27
CA CYS A 217 9.92 24.60 -3.45
C CYS A 217 9.04 25.85 -3.37
N LEU A 218 7.77 25.72 -2.95
CA LEU A 218 6.90 26.86 -2.73
C LEU A 218 7.37 27.75 -1.56
N LYS A 219 7.94 27.18 -0.48
CA LYS A 219 8.52 27.97 0.62
C LYS A 219 9.76 28.76 0.19
N ILE A 220 10.58 28.21 -0.72
CA ILE A 220 11.73 28.90 -1.33
C ILE A 220 11.26 30.06 -2.23
N HIS A 221 10.18 29.87 -2.99
CA HIS A 221 9.61 30.92 -3.84
C HIS A 221 8.89 32.02 -3.08
N TYR A 222 8.14 31.63 -2.03
CA TYR A 222 7.15 32.45 -1.34
C TYR A 222 7.41 32.54 0.19
N PRO A 223 8.65 32.84 0.65
CA PRO A 223 9.02 32.72 2.06
C PRO A 223 8.21 33.63 3.00
N GLN A 224 7.65 34.72 2.48
CA GLN A 224 6.87 35.74 3.22
C GLN A 224 5.36 35.69 2.93
N THR A 225 4.88 34.68 2.20
CA THR A 225 3.45 34.48 1.91
C THR A 225 2.99 33.03 2.07
N LEU A 226 3.89 32.05 2.14
CA LEU A 226 3.59 30.65 2.47
C LEU A 226 4.34 30.22 3.74
N TRP A 227 3.59 29.68 4.70
CA TRP A 227 4.08 29.21 5.99
C TRP A 227 3.70 27.76 6.24
N LEU A 228 4.60 27.03 6.87
CA LEU A 228 4.50 25.62 7.19
C LEU A 228 4.71 25.46 8.69
N LEU A 229 3.72 24.95 9.43
CA LEU A 229 3.89 24.54 10.82
C LEU A 229 4.31 23.06 10.89
N ARG A 230 4.77 22.64 12.07
CA ARG A 230 5.06 21.25 12.40
C ARG A 230 3.79 20.54 12.87
N GLY A 231 3.46 19.39 12.30
CA GLY A 231 2.50 18.43 12.83
C GLY A 231 3.16 17.35 13.69
N ASN A 232 2.40 16.36 14.15
CA ASN A 232 2.94 15.25 14.92
C ASN A 232 3.69 14.24 14.04
N HIS A 233 3.34 14.11 12.76
CA HIS A 233 4.03 13.25 11.81
C HIS A 233 5.39 13.79 11.36
N GLU A 234 5.70 15.07 11.54
CA GLU A 234 7.01 15.64 11.26
C GLU A 234 8.06 15.30 12.35
N CYS A 235 8.22 14.02 12.65
CA CYS A 235 9.23 13.48 13.57
C CYS A 235 9.73 12.10 13.16
N ARG A 236 10.91 11.71 13.64
CA ARG A 236 11.52 10.41 13.35
C ARG A 236 10.72 9.24 13.91
N HIS A 237 10.05 9.43 15.04
CA HIS A 237 9.30 8.35 15.72
C HIS A 237 8.13 7.84 14.88
N LEU A 238 7.33 8.75 14.30
CA LEU A 238 6.19 8.37 13.47
C LEU A 238 6.63 7.92 12.07
N THR A 239 7.57 8.63 11.46
CA THR A 239 7.99 8.35 10.07
C THR A 239 8.82 7.07 9.90
N ASP A 240 9.44 6.57 10.97
CA ASP A 240 10.08 5.25 11.05
C ASP A 240 9.06 4.12 11.33
N TYR A 241 7.99 4.41 12.09
CA TYR A 241 6.91 3.44 12.36
C TYR A 241 5.96 3.26 11.16
N PHE A 242 5.63 4.35 10.46
CA PHE A 242 4.71 4.35 9.33
C PHE A 242 5.43 4.11 7.99
N THR A 243 5.46 5.11 7.10
CA THR A 243 5.80 4.88 5.68
C THR A 243 6.83 5.83 5.13
N PHE A 244 7.00 7.02 5.69
CA PHE A 244 7.82 8.04 5.06
C PHE A 244 9.31 7.68 4.97
N LYS A 245 9.88 7.03 6.00
CA LYS A 245 11.27 6.54 5.93
C LYS A 245 11.45 5.49 4.83
N LEU A 246 10.49 4.58 4.70
CA LEU A 246 10.49 3.56 3.65
C LEU A 246 10.29 4.18 2.27
N GLU A 247 9.41 5.17 2.15
CA GLU A 247 9.17 5.95 0.93
C GLU A 247 10.46 6.63 0.44
N CYS A 248 11.16 7.34 1.33
CA CYS A 248 12.45 7.97 1.02
C CYS A 248 13.49 6.93 0.56
N LYS A 249 13.61 5.80 1.25
CA LYS A 249 14.55 4.72 0.88
C LYS A 249 14.18 3.98 -0.42
N HIS A 250 12.90 3.97 -0.82
CA HIS A 250 12.44 3.39 -2.08
C HIS A 250 12.55 4.38 -3.26
N LYS A 251 12.26 5.67 -3.02
CA LYS A 251 12.21 6.69 -4.07
C LYS A 251 13.57 7.34 -4.34
N TYR A 252 14.34 7.56 -3.28
CA TYR A 252 15.62 8.27 -3.25
C TYR A 252 16.64 7.48 -2.38
N SER A 253 17.04 8.02 -1.23
CA SER A 253 17.95 7.40 -0.29
C SER A 253 17.63 7.74 1.18
N GLU A 254 18.32 7.05 2.10
CA GLU A 254 18.27 7.36 3.53
C GLU A 254 18.84 8.76 3.84
N ALA A 255 19.74 9.29 3.01
CA ALA A 255 20.26 10.66 3.16
C ALA A 255 19.17 11.73 2.92
N ILE A 256 18.20 11.48 2.03
CA ILE A 256 17.02 12.35 1.87
C ILE A 256 16.17 12.33 3.14
N TYR A 257 15.93 11.15 3.71
CA TYR A 257 15.17 11.01 4.95
C TYR A 257 15.82 11.78 6.11
N GLU A 258 17.13 11.61 6.32
CA GLU A 258 17.86 12.33 7.37
C GLU A 258 17.80 13.86 7.17
N ALA A 259 17.91 14.35 5.93
CA ALA A 259 17.74 15.76 5.61
C ALA A 259 16.32 16.26 5.90
N CYS A 260 15.28 15.47 5.61
CA CYS A 260 13.91 15.79 5.99
C CYS A 260 13.75 15.89 7.52
N MET A 261 14.38 15.00 8.30
CA MET A 261 14.30 15.06 9.77
C MET A 261 14.94 16.34 10.35
N GLU A 262 16.08 16.79 9.82
CA GLU A 262 16.68 18.08 10.18
C GLU A 262 15.76 19.26 9.80
N SER A 263 15.12 19.17 8.63
CA SER A 263 14.18 20.17 8.15
C SER A 263 12.92 20.26 9.02
N PHE A 264 12.37 19.11 9.41
CA PHE A 264 11.20 19.01 10.28
C PHE A 264 11.46 19.56 11.68
N CYS A 265 12.69 19.39 12.21
CA CYS A 265 13.12 20.06 13.44
C CYS A 265 13.20 21.59 13.31
N SER A 266 13.24 22.14 12.09
CA SER A 266 13.28 23.60 11.85
C SER A 266 11.89 24.23 11.67
N LEU A 267 10.84 23.44 11.43
CA LEU A 267 9.46 23.93 11.27
C LEU A 267 8.96 24.68 12.53
N PRO A 268 8.37 25.89 12.37
CA PRO A 268 7.63 26.58 13.44
C PRO A 268 6.52 25.73 14.06
N LEU A 269 6.19 26.00 15.33
CA LEU A 269 5.22 25.20 16.10
C LEU A 269 3.81 25.80 16.13
N ALA A 270 3.70 27.11 15.89
CA ALA A 270 2.45 27.85 16.02
C ALA A 270 2.45 29.11 15.14
N ALA A 271 1.27 29.69 14.93
CA ALA A 271 1.11 31.02 14.35
C ALA A 271 0.01 31.83 15.04
N VAL A 272 0.17 33.15 15.11
CA VAL A 272 -0.92 34.10 15.39
C VAL A 272 -1.35 34.73 14.07
N MET A 273 -2.52 34.31 13.58
CA MET A 273 -3.10 34.82 12.35
C MET A 273 -4.02 36.03 12.65
N ASN A 274 -3.79 37.12 11.92
CA ASN A 274 -4.52 38.39 11.99
C ASN A 274 -4.66 38.98 13.42
N LYS A 275 -3.71 38.66 14.32
CA LYS A 275 -3.75 39.02 15.76
C LYS A 275 -5.01 38.53 16.49
N GLN A 276 -5.69 37.53 15.95
CA GLN A 276 -7.00 37.04 16.39
C GLN A 276 -7.04 35.53 16.61
N PHE A 277 -6.27 34.76 15.86
CA PHE A 277 -6.36 33.30 15.86
C PHE A 277 -5.04 32.66 16.24
N LEU A 278 -5.02 31.85 17.30
CA LEU A 278 -3.91 30.90 17.50
C LEU A 278 -4.12 29.75 16.51
N CYS A 279 -3.10 29.47 15.71
CA CYS A 279 -3.06 28.38 14.76
C CYS A 279 -1.97 27.39 15.17
N ILE A 280 -2.32 26.14 15.41
CA ILE A 280 -1.45 25.06 15.90
C ILE A 280 -1.91 23.72 15.30
N HIS A 281 -1.10 22.67 15.34
CA HIS A 281 -1.53 21.36 14.82
C HIS A 281 -2.54 20.66 15.73
N GLY A 282 -2.10 20.31 16.93
CA GLY A 282 -2.86 19.61 17.97
C GLY A 282 -3.73 20.56 18.78
N GLY A 283 -3.27 20.98 19.96
CA GLY A 283 -4.15 21.65 20.92
C GLY A 283 -3.46 22.35 22.08
N LEU A 284 -4.24 22.66 23.12
CA LEU A 284 -3.74 23.34 24.31
C LEU A 284 -3.02 22.38 25.27
N SER A 285 -2.04 22.91 25.99
CA SER A 285 -1.31 22.23 27.06
C SER A 285 -1.68 22.78 28.43
N PRO A 286 -1.61 21.97 29.51
CA PRO A 286 -1.56 22.50 30.89
C PRO A 286 -0.41 23.50 31.12
N GLU A 287 0.67 23.41 30.35
CA GLU A 287 1.84 24.30 30.40
C GLU A 287 1.69 25.54 29.49
N LEU A 288 0.64 25.61 28.66
CA LEU A 288 0.38 26.72 27.75
C LEU A 288 -0.53 27.76 28.42
N HIS A 289 0.06 28.84 28.91
CA HIS A 289 -0.65 29.89 29.64
C HIS A 289 -0.75 31.20 28.85
N THR A 290 0.25 31.49 28.02
CA THR A 290 0.44 32.71 27.25
C THR A 290 1.12 32.39 25.91
N LEU A 291 1.03 33.32 24.96
CA LEU A 291 1.76 33.21 23.70
C LEU A 291 3.30 33.21 23.87
N ASP A 292 3.82 33.76 24.97
CA ASP A 292 5.27 33.76 25.25
C ASP A 292 5.79 32.35 25.60
N ASP A 293 4.96 31.48 26.16
CA ASP A 293 5.34 30.09 26.44
C ASP A 293 5.72 29.34 25.15
N LEU A 294 5.03 29.64 24.03
CA LEU A 294 5.35 29.13 22.69
C LEU A 294 6.67 29.68 22.15
N ARG A 295 6.94 30.98 22.40
CA ARG A 295 8.15 31.67 21.94
C ARG A 295 9.42 31.13 22.63
N ASN A 296 9.29 30.57 23.83
CA ASN A 296 10.41 30.09 24.66
C ASN A 296 10.79 28.61 24.46
N ILE A 297 10.07 27.84 23.63
CA ILE A 297 10.35 26.43 23.36
C ILE A 297 11.66 26.28 22.57
N ASP A 298 12.59 25.42 22.98
CA ASP A 298 13.59 24.91 22.04
C ASP A 298 12.94 23.88 21.11
N ARG A 299 12.70 24.27 19.85
CA ARG A 299 12.02 23.45 18.84
C ARG A 299 12.96 22.59 17.99
N PHE A 300 14.27 22.86 18.01
CA PHE A 300 15.25 22.31 17.06
C PHE A 300 15.72 20.89 17.43
N ARG A 301 14.74 20.01 17.64
CA ARG A 301 14.91 18.65 18.16
C ARG A 301 13.70 17.78 17.81
N GLU A 302 13.82 16.48 18.04
CA GLU A 302 12.66 15.59 18.03
C GLU A 302 11.64 16.02 19.11
N PRO A 303 10.31 15.93 18.84
CA PRO A 303 9.30 16.21 19.85
C PRO A 303 9.48 15.27 21.05
N PRO A 304 9.35 15.78 22.29
CA PRO A 304 9.39 14.94 23.47
C PRO A 304 8.09 14.13 23.58
N THR A 305 8.09 13.05 24.36
CA THR A 305 6.86 12.28 24.63
C THR A 305 5.89 12.98 25.60
N GLN A 306 6.34 14.03 26.30
CA GLN A 306 5.59 14.79 27.30
C GLN A 306 6.00 16.27 27.32
N GLY A 307 5.16 17.13 27.92
CA GLY A 307 5.38 18.57 28.08
C GLY A 307 4.91 19.40 26.87
N LEU A 308 4.98 20.72 27.00
CA LEU A 308 4.37 21.69 26.09
C LEU A 308 4.54 21.40 24.59
N MET A 309 5.75 21.05 24.13
CA MET A 309 6.02 20.74 22.71
C MET A 309 5.32 19.46 22.22
N CYS A 310 5.11 18.47 23.09
CA CYS A 310 4.29 17.30 22.76
C CYS A 310 2.82 17.76 22.59
N ASP A 311 2.31 18.51 23.55
CA ASP A 311 0.89 18.87 23.63
C ASP A 311 0.41 19.75 22.47
N ILE A 312 1.22 20.70 22.01
CA ILE A 312 0.90 21.53 20.84
C ILE A 312 0.71 20.69 19.58
N LEU A 313 1.33 19.51 19.50
CA LEU A 313 1.26 18.60 18.37
C LEU A 313 0.22 17.47 18.55
N TRP A 314 -0.11 17.09 19.80
CA TRP A 314 -0.89 15.88 20.11
C TRP A 314 -2.19 16.09 20.91
N ALA A 315 -2.44 17.30 21.45
CA ALA A 315 -3.64 17.53 22.24
C ALA A 315 -4.90 17.65 21.38
N ASP A 316 -6.01 17.07 21.84
CA ASP A 316 -7.31 17.07 21.16
C ASP A 316 -8.37 17.79 22.01
N PRO A 317 -9.40 18.39 21.40
CA PRO A 317 -10.60 18.77 22.14
C PRO A 317 -11.33 17.52 22.67
N LEU A 318 -12.03 17.63 23.80
CA LEU A 318 -12.89 16.55 24.30
C LEU A 318 -13.94 16.10 23.26
N GLU A 319 -14.33 14.82 23.31
CA GLU A 319 -15.39 14.29 22.45
C GLU A 319 -16.71 15.07 22.63
N ASP A 320 -17.06 15.35 23.89
CA ASP A 320 -18.20 16.16 24.33
C ASP A 320 -17.86 17.65 24.52
N PHE A 321 -16.82 18.18 23.86
CA PHE A 321 -16.36 19.57 24.00
C PHE A 321 -17.51 20.58 23.87
N GLY A 322 -17.65 21.42 24.90
CA GLY A 322 -18.75 22.37 25.06
C GLY A 322 -20.03 21.80 25.68
N GLN A 323 -20.08 20.52 26.04
CA GLN A 323 -21.18 19.86 26.74
C GLN A 323 -20.69 19.05 27.97
N GLU A 324 -19.49 19.38 28.45
CA GLU A 324 -18.78 18.67 29.50
C GLU A 324 -19.57 18.61 30.82
N LYS A 325 -19.44 17.49 31.55
CA LYS A 325 -20.04 17.31 32.88
C LYS A 325 -19.18 17.87 34.01
N THR A 326 -17.87 18.03 33.78
CA THR A 326 -16.91 18.56 34.74
C THR A 326 -16.30 19.86 34.21
N ASN A 327 -15.84 20.72 35.10
CA ASN A 327 -15.11 21.95 34.74
C ASN A 327 -13.59 21.71 34.66
N GLU A 328 -13.16 20.46 34.47
CA GLU A 328 -11.73 20.13 34.35
C GLU A 328 -11.19 20.70 33.04
N PHE A 329 -10.00 21.30 33.09
CA PHE A 329 -9.41 21.94 31.92
C PHE A 329 -8.75 20.92 31.00
N PHE A 330 -8.08 19.93 31.59
CA PHE A 330 -7.30 18.92 30.89
C PHE A 330 -7.53 17.54 31.51
N MET A 331 -7.72 16.53 30.67
CA MET A 331 -7.76 15.11 31.03
C MET A 331 -6.75 14.36 30.16
N HIS A 332 -6.21 13.21 30.60
CA HIS A 332 -5.24 12.47 29.78
C HIS A 332 -5.88 11.95 28.48
N ASN A 333 -5.21 12.15 27.33
CA ASN A 333 -5.69 11.70 26.03
C ASN A 333 -5.41 10.21 25.81
N HIS A 334 -6.37 9.38 26.24
CA HIS A 334 -6.35 7.94 26.07
C HIS A 334 -6.60 7.48 24.61
N VAL A 335 -7.03 8.37 23.71
CA VAL A 335 -7.12 8.06 22.28
C VAL A 335 -5.72 8.07 21.69
N ARG A 336 -4.91 9.10 21.96
CA ARG A 336 -3.52 9.22 21.48
C ARG A 336 -2.50 8.42 22.30
N GLY A 337 -2.75 8.20 23.60
CA GLY A 337 -1.82 7.52 24.52
C GLY A 337 -0.71 8.42 25.09
N CYS A 338 -0.65 9.68 24.65
CA CYS A 338 0.19 10.76 25.18
C CYS A 338 -0.65 12.04 25.28
N SER A 339 -0.11 13.11 25.88
CA SER A 339 -0.77 14.41 25.95
C SER A 339 -2.18 14.38 26.62
N TYR A 340 -3.02 15.37 26.30
CA TYR A 340 -4.25 15.72 26.98
C TYR A 340 -5.41 15.99 26.02
N PHE A 341 -6.62 15.64 26.46
CA PHE A 341 -7.82 16.28 26.00
C PHE A 341 -8.00 17.62 26.70
N PHE A 342 -8.31 18.68 25.96
CA PHE A 342 -8.63 19.99 26.53
C PHE A 342 -10.13 20.32 26.41
N SER A 343 -10.69 20.99 27.41
CA SER A 343 -12.12 21.32 27.46
C SER A 343 -12.44 22.71 26.89
N TYR A 344 -13.72 22.97 26.64
CA TYR A 344 -14.24 24.28 26.27
C TYR A 344 -13.91 25.35 27.32
N HIS A 345 -13.82 24.96 28.60
CA HIS A 345 -13.42 25.84 29.69
C HIS A 345 -11.92 26.22 29.61
N ALA A 346 -11.04 25.27 29.29
CA ALA A 346 -9.63 25.56 29.02
C ALA A 346 -9.47 26.50 27.82
N ALA A 347 -10.17 26.22 26.71
CA ALA A 347 -10.14 27.04 25.51
C ALA A 347 -10.60 28.47 25.77
N CYS A 348 -11.74 28.68 26.45
CA CYS A 348 -12.21 30.04 26.77
C CYS A 348 -11.24 30.79 27.69
N SER A 349 -10.71 30.12 28.72
CA SER A 349 -9.74 30.72 29.65
C SER A 349 -8.46 31.18 28.93
N PHE A 350 -7.93 30.35 28.02
CA PHE A 350 -6.75 30.71 27.22
C PHE A 350 -7.04 31.88 26.26
N LEU A 351 -8.18 31.85 25.56
CA LEU A 351 -8.59 32.90 24.61
C LEU A 351 -8.77 34.26 25.29
N GLU A 352 -9.50 34.30 26.42
CA GLU A 352 -9.71 35.52 27.20
C GLU A 352 -8.40 36.08 27.75
N LYS A 353 -7.52 35.22 28.27
CA LYS A 353 -6.20 35.63 28.81
C LYS A 353 -5.26 36.19 27.75
N ASN A 354 -5.33 35.69 26.51
CA ASN A 354 -4.44 36.10 25.41
C ASN A 354 -5.09 37.09 24.44
N ASN A 355 -6.31 37.56 24.73
CA ASN A 355 -7.09 38.45 23.86
C ASN A 355 -7.24 37.91 22.41
N LEU A 356 -7.52 36.61 22.30
CA LEU A 356 -7.72 35.92 21.03
C LEU A 356 -9.20 35.58 20.81
N LEU A 357 -9.58 35.43 19.55
CA LEU A 357 -10.95 35.16 19.11
C LEU A 357 -11.27 33.65 19.07
N SER A 358 -10.31 32.83 18.62
CA SER A 358 -10.49 31.38 18.42
C SER A 358 -9.15 30.65 18.23
N ILE A 359 -9.17 29.33 18.38
CA ILE A 359 -8.06 28.42 18.06
C ILE A 359 -8.40 27.69 16.75
N ILE A 360 -7.51 27.76 15.76
CA ILE A 360 -7.58 26.96 14.53
C ILE A 360 -6.58 25.81 14.66
N ARG A 361 -7.02 24.58 14.40
CA ARG A 361 -6.18 23.38 14.50
C ARG A 361 -6.52 22.31 13.47
N ALA A 362 -5.73 21.24 13.38
CA ALA A 362 -5.89 20.18 12.39
C ALA A 362 -6.02 18.79 13.05
N HIS A 363 -5.13 17.82 12.78
CA HIS A 363 -4.85 16.58 13.55
C HIS A 363 -5.99 15.54 13.76
N GLU A 364 -7.25 15.89 13.54
CA GLU A 364 -8.38 14.94 13.59
C GLU A 364 -9.16 14.97 12.28
N ALA A 365 -9.23 13.82 11.60
CA ALA A 365 -10.07 13.63 10.44
C ALA A 365 -11.54 14.04 10.70
N GLN A 366 -12.15 14.73 9.74
CA GLN A 366 -13.55 15.18 9.80
C GLN A 366 -14.29 14.77 8.52
N ASP A 367 -15.49 14.20 8.62
CA ASP A 367 -16.31 13.81 7.46
C ASP A 367 -16.58 14.98 6.50
N ALA A 368 -16.81 16.18 7.05
CA ALA A 368 -16.99 17.40 6.29
C ALA A 368 -15.66 18.12 5.91
N GLY A 369 -14.50 17.61 6.30
CA GLY A 369 -13.21 18.28 6.20
C GLY A 369 -13.00 19.44 7.18
N TYR A 370 -13.98 19.71 8.06
CA TYR A 370 -13.88 20.70 9.13
C TYR A 370 -14.85 20.42 10.27
N ARG A 371 -14.60 21.00 11.44
CA ARG A 371 -15.55 21.05 12.57
C ARG A 371 -15.48 22.39 13.29
N MET A 372 -16.63 23.03 13.45
CA MET A 372 -16.81 24.27 14.22
C MET A 372 -17.32 23.92 15.62
N TYR A 373 -16.55 24.22 16.66
CA TYR A 373 -16.90 23.87 18.03
C TYR A 373 -17.79 24.95 18.70
N ARG A 374 -18.17 24.72 19.96
CA ARG A 374 -19.03 25.61 20.74
C ARG A 374 -18.52 27.06 20.69
N LYS A 375 -19.45 27.99 20.47
CA LYS A 375 -19.17 29.43 20.45
C LYS A 375 -18.81 29.95 21.84
N THR A 376 -17.83 30.84 21.93
CA THR A 376 -17.55 31.61 23.15
C THR A 376 -18.79 32.43 23.55
N ARG A 377 -18.93 32.71 24.84
CA ARG A 377 -20.02 33.56 25.35
C ARG A 377 -19.77 35.05 25.10
N THR A 378 -18.50 35.44 25.01
CA THR A 378 -18.03 36.83 24.91
C THR A 378 -18.09 37.37 23.49
N THR A 379 -17.69 36.58 22.48
CA THR A 379 -17.64 37.04 21.07
C THR A 379 -18.70 36.39 20.19
N GLY A 380 -19.33 35.29 20.62
CA GLY A 380 -20.29 34.53 19.80
C GLY A 380 -19.65 33.79 18.61
N PHE A 381 -18.31 33.73 18.57
CA PHE A 381 -17.50 33.06 17.57
C PHE A 381 -17.12 31.65 18.06
N PRO A 382 -16.97 30.62 17.20
CA PRO A 382 -16.47 29.30 17.59
C PRO A 382 -15.17 29.40 18.40
N SER A 383 -15.07 28.76 19.56
CA SER A 383 -13.84 28.85 20.38
C SER A 383 -12.69 28.03 19.79
N VAL A 384 -13.01 26.93 19.11
CA VAL A 384 -12.07 26.04 18.43
C VAL A 384 -12.64 25.69 17.05
N MET A 385 -11.75 25.47 16.09
CA MET A 385 -12.07 25.07 14.72
C MET A 385 -11.06 24.02 14.26
N THR A 386 -11.52 22.82 13.90
CA THR A 386 -10.69 21.81 13.24
C THR A 386 -10.82 21.97 11.72
N ILE A 387 -9.71 21.97 10.99
CA ILE A 387 -9.63 21.94 9.53
C ILE A 387 -8.82 20.72 9.10
N PHE A 388 -9.30 19.95 8.12
CA PHE A 388 -8.68 18.71 7.67
C PHE A 388 -8.66 18.69 6.14
N SER A 389 -7.48 18.52 5.54
CA SER A 389 -7.26 18.81 4.13
C SER A 389 -6.95 17.58 3.26
N ALA A 390 -7.02 16.36 3.83
CA ALA A 390 -6.91 15.08 3.13
C ALA A 390 -8.31 14.46 2.84
N PRO A 391 -8.81 14.52 1.58
CA PRO A 391 -10.13 13.96 1.25
C PRO A 391 -10.04 12.45 0.99
N ASN A 392 -11.12 11.70 1.25
CA ASN A 392 -11.12 10.23 1.17
C ASN A 392 -9.89 9.59 1.84
N TYR A 393 -9.60 10.03 3.07
CA TYR A 393 -8.41 9.65 3.81
C TYR A 393 -8.24 8.12 3.87
N LEU A 394 -7.00 7.66 3.68
CA LEU A 394 -6.61 6.25 3.54
C LEU A 394 -7.34 5.46 2.44
N ASP A 395 -7.90 6.12 1.42
CA ASP A 395 -8.77 5.54 0.39
C ASP A 395 -10.08 4.90 0.90
N VAL A 396 -10.41 5.07 2.19
CA VAL A 396 -11.46 4.32 2.90
C VAL A 396 -12.44 5.21 3.66
N TYR A 397 -12.00 6.34 4.22
CA TYR A 397 -12.87 7.21 5.03
C TYR A 397 -13.99 7.88 4.24
N ASN A 398 -13.83 8.08 2.92
CA ASN A 398 -14.78 8.77 2.03
C ASN A 398 -15.23 10.17 2.49
N ASN A 399 -14.42 10.81 3.36
CA ASN A 399 -14.64 12.17 3.85
C ASN A 399 -14.37 13.23 2.77
N LYS A 400 -14.89 14.42 2.99
CA LYS A 400 -14.43 15.64 2.32
C LYS A 400 -13.18 16.18 2.98
N ALA A 401 -12.40 16.94 2.22
CA ALA A 401 -11.41 17.86 2.76
C ALA A 401 -11.96 19.29 2.74
N ALA A 402 -11.34 20.19 3.49
CA ALA A 402 -11.58 21.62 3.36
C ALA A 402 -10.31 22.46 3.58
N VAL A 403 -10.38 23.70 3.12
CA VAL A 403 -9.49 24.81 3.53
C VAL A 403 -10.31 25.98 4.06
N LEU A 404 -9.73 26.75 4.98
CA LEU A 404 -10.33 27.94 5.58
C LEU A 404 -9.74 29.17 4.89
N LYS A 405 -10.54 29.89 4.09
CA LYS A 405 -10.16 31.19 3.52
C LYS A 405 -10.67 32.31 4.41
N TYR A 406 -9.77 33.12 4.97
CA TYR A 406 -10.11 34.28 5.77
C TYR A 406 -9.73 35.56 5.02
N GLU A 407 -10.73 36.37 4.67
CA GLU A 407 -10.58 37.58 3.85
C GLU A 407 -11.73 38.56 4.15
N ASN A 408 -11.47 39.86 4.15
CA ASN A 408 -12.50 40.90 4.39
C ASN A 408 -13.32 40.70 5.70
N ASN A 409 -12.66 40.19 6.76
CA ASN A 409 -13.28 39.75 8.02
C ASN A 409 -14.32 38.62 7.89
N VAL A 410 -14.40 37.96 6.74
CA VAL A 410 -15.26 36.80 6.48
C VAL A 410 -14.43 35.53 6.46
N MET A 411 -14.89 34.52 7.21
CA MET A 411 -14.32 33.18 7.20
C MET A 411 -15.17 32.29 6.28
N ASN A 412 -14.55 31.78 5.21
CA ASN A 412 -15.21 30.97 4.18
C ASN A 412 -14.52 29.61 4.09
N ILE A 413 -15.28 28.53 4.31
CA ILE A 413 -14.78 27.16 4.26
C ILE A 413 -15.01 26.61 2.85
N ARG A 414 -13.92 26.25 2.17
CA ARG A 414 -13.96 25.67 0.83
C ARG A 414 -13.71 24.18 0.92
N GLN A 415 -14.78 23.39 0.79
CA GLN A 415 -14.71 21.93 0.77
C GLN A 415 -14.33 21.40 -0.62
N PHE A 416 -13.62 20.28 -0.67
CA PHE A 416 -13.32 19.54 -1.90
C PHE A 416 -13.37 18.02 -1.67
N ASN A 417 -13.46 17.26 -2.76
CA ASN A 417 -13.45 15.79 -2.77
C ASN A 417 -12.08 15.30 -3.26
N CYS A 418 -11.83 13.99 -3.16
CA CYS A 418 -10.60 13.37 -3.60
C CYS A 418 -10.41 13.37 -5.13
N THR A 419 -9.14 13.22 -5.50
CA THR A 419 -8.62 13.18 -6.86
C THR A 419 -7.99 11.80 -7.10
N PRO A 420 -8.21 11.16 -8.27
CA PRO A 420 -7.53 9.90 -8.58
C PRO A 420 -6.01 10.05 -8.53
N HIS A 421 -5.34 9.08 -7.92
CA HIS A 421 -3.88 8.97 -7.88
C HIS A 421 -3.43 7.57 -8.34
N PRO A 422 -2.16 7.41 -8.74
CA PRO A 422 -1.58 6.10 -9.03
C PRO A 422 -1.67 5.14 -7.83
N TYR A 423 -1.78 3.86 -8.14
CA TYR A 423 -1.83 2.80 -7.13
C TYR A 423 -0.42 2.29 -6.80
N TRP A 424 -0.12 2.20 -5.51
CA TRP A 424 1.08 1.57 -4.98
C TRP A 424 0.70 0.38 -4.10
N LEU A 425 1.43 -0.73 -4.25
CA LEU A 425 1.31 -1.87 -3.35
C LEU A 425 1.71 -1.48 -1.91
N PRO A 426 1.16 -2.16 -0.89
CA PRO A 426 1.54 -1.99 0.50
C PRO A 426 3.05 -1.89 0.70
N ASN A 427 3.50 -0.84 1.38
CA ASN A 427 4.90 -0.62 1.75
C ASN A 427 5.86 -0.54 0.55
N PHE A 428 5.41 -0.01 -0.60
CA PHE A 428 6.18 0.11 -1.84
C PHE A 428 6.77 -1.24 -2.32
N MET A 429 6.11 -2.34 -1.99
CA MET A 429 6.50 -3.70 -2.37
C MET A 429 6.44 -3.85 -3.90
N ASP A 430 7.47 -4.43 -4.49
CA ASP A 430 7.45 -4.74 -5.92
C ASP A 430 6.57 -5.96 -6.22
N VAL A 431 6.11 -6.07 -7.47
CA VAL A 431 5.19 -7.13 -7.89
C VAL A 431 5.80 -8.54 -7.81
N PHE A 432 7.12 -8.70 -7.83
CA PHE A 432 7.75 -10.01 -7.64
C PHE A 432 7.77 -10.38 -6.16
N THR A 433 8.20 -9.49 -5.27
CA THR A 433 8.15 -9.73 -3.82
C THR A 433 6.73 -10.04 -3.33
N TRP A 434 5.72 -9.36 -3.88
CA TRP A 434 4.31 -9.63 -3.58
C TRP A 434 3.80 -10.96 -4.13
N SER A 435 4.08 -11.28 -5.40
CA SER A 435 3.50 -12.47 -6.06
C SER A 435 4.29 -13.77 -5.85
N LEU A 436 5.59 -13.71 -5.57
CA LEU A 436 6.46 -14.89 -5.49
C LEU A 436 6.04 -15.90 -4.41
N PRO A 437 5.57 -15.50 -3.20
CA PRO A 437 5.03 -16.46 -2.23
C PRO A 437 3.84 -17.26 -2.77
N PHE A 438 2.90 -16.57 -3.43
CA PHE A 438 1.72 -17.19 -4.06
C PHE A 438 2.11 -18.11 -5.22
N VAL A 439 3.03 -17.69 -6.09
CA VAL A 439 3.55 -18.53 -7.19
C VAL A 439 4.25 -19.77 -6.62
N GLY A 440 5.09 -19.62 -5.60
CA GLY A 440 5.77 -20.71 -4.92
C GLY A 440 4.79 -21.73 -4.32
N GLU A 441 3.74 -21.25 -3.66
CA GLU A 441 2.64 -22.09 -3.16
C GLU A 441 1.94 -22.83 -4.30
N LYS A 442 1.50 -22.15 -5.36
CA LYS A 442 0.68 -22.78 -6.42
C LYS A 442 1.44 -23.74 -7.32
N ILE A 443 2.72 -23.48 -7.58
CA ILE A 443 3.60 -24.48 -8.21
C ILE A 443 3.78 -25.69 -7.27
N THR A 444 3.90 -25.48 -5.96
CA THR A 444 4.05 -26.57 -5.00
C THR A 444 2.78 -27.41 -4.87
N ASP A 445 1.60 -26.78 -4.80
CA ASP A 445 0.28 -27.45 -4.81
C ASP A 445 0.12 -28.30 -6.08
N MET A 446 0.47 -27.75 -7.25
CA MET A 446 0.43 -28.45 -8.53
C MET A 446 1.38 -29.67 -8.54
N LEU A 447 2.61 -29.52 -8.04
CA LEU A 447 3.57 -30.63 -7.95
C LEU A 447 3.08 -31.73 -6.99
N ILE A 448 2.47 -31.37 -5.86
CA ILE A 448 1.86 -32.34 -4.93
C ILE A 448 0.69 -33.07 -5.61
N ALA A 449 -0.16 -32.34 -6.35
CA ALA A 449 -1.26 -32.93 -7.10
C ALA A 449 -0.76 -33.92 -8.17
N ILE A 450 0.23 -33.55 -8.98
CA ILE A 450 0.86 -34.43 -9.99
C ILE A 450 1.48 -35.67 -9.32
N LEU A 451 2.25 -35.50 -8.24
CA LEU A 451 2.84 -36.63 -7.52
C LEU A 451 1.78 -37.55 -6.89
N SER A 452 0.58 -37.05 -6.61
CA SER A 452 -0.53 -37.85 -6.08
C SER A 452 -1.23 -38.73 -7.14
N THR A 453 -1.05 -38.43 -8.43
CA THR A 453 -1.62 -39.23 -9.53
C THR A 453 -0.79 -40.47 -9.88
N CYS A 454 0.50 -40.49 -9.50
CA CYS A 454 1.36 -41.66 -9.74
C CYS A 454 0.81 -42.91 -9.04
N SER A 455 0.59 -43.96 -9.82
CA SER A 455 0.14 -45.27 -9.33
C SER A 455 1.32 -46.09 -8.77
N GLU A 456 1.04 -47.10 -7.92
CA GLU A 456 2.10 -48.02 -7.47
C GLU A 456 2.75 -48.79 -8.65
N GLU A 457 2.02 -48.99 -9.75
CA GLU A 457 2.49 -49.76 -10.90
C GLU A 457 3.45 -48.99 -11.80
N GLU A 458 3.36 -47.66 -11.89
CA GLU A 458 4.33 -46.82 -12.62
C GLU A 458 5.67 -46.69 -11.89
N LEU A 459 5.65 -46.69 -10.55
CA LEU A 459 6.86 -46.61 -9.72
C LEU A 459 7.61 -47.94 -9.60
N ARG A 460 6.94 -49.05 -9.93
CA ARG A 460 7.51 -50.40 -9.89
C ARG A 460 8.19 -50.83 -11.19
N GLN A 461 8.06 -50.10 -12.29
CA GLN A 461 8.72 -50.46 -13.55
C GLN A 461 10.24 -50.20 -13.48
N PRO A 462 11.08 -51.25 -13.55
CA PRO A 462 12.50 -51.07 -13.83
C PRO A 462 12.67 -50.69 -15.30
N GLU A 463 13.65 -49.83 -15.59
CA GLU A 463 14.08 -49.53 -16.95
C GLU A 463 14.43 -50.82 -17.72
N THR A 464 13.62 -51.15 -18.73
CA THR A 464 13.87 -52.12 -19.83
C THR A 464 14.19 -53.60 -19.48
N PRO A 465 13.46 -54.58 -20.03
CA PRO A 465 13.87 -55.98 -19.97
C PRO A 465 14.97 -56.27 -21.01
N SER A 466 16.24 -56.18 -20.59
CA SER A 466 17.33 -56.88 -21.29
C SER A 466 17.16 -58.38 -21.10
N SER A 467 16.97 -59.11 -22.18
CA SER A 467 16.74 -60.55 -22.19
C SER A 467 17.97 -61.36 -21.73
N THR A 468 17.82 -62.16 -20.67
CA THR A 468 18.47 -63.48 -20.53
C THR A 468 17.74 -64.34 -19.49
N SER A 469 17.52 -65.61 -19.84
CA SER A 469 16.87 -66.62 -19.00
C SER A 469 17.87 -67.45 -18.19
N GLY A 470 17.60 -67.70 -16.91
CA GLY A 470 18.37 -68.63 -16.06
C GLY A 470 17.57 -69.06 -14.80
N PRO A 471 17.70 -70.31 -14.32
CA PRO A 471 16.78 -70.86 -13.32
C PRO A 471 17.10 -70.51 -11.85
N HIS A 472 16.10 -70.71 -10.99
CA HIS A 472 16.04 -70.23 -9.60
C HIS A 472 17.09 -70.79 -8.61
N SER A 473 17.43 -69.96 -7.62
CA SER A 473 17.98 -70.32 -6.30
C SER A 473 17.59 -69.23 -5.27
N PRO A 474 17.55 -69.52 -3.95
CA PRO A 474 16.92 -68.66 -2.93
C PRO A 474 17.74 -67.40 -2.55
N PRO A 475 17.14 -66.40 -1.86
CA PRO A 475 17.58 -65.01 -1.98
C PRO A 475 18.77 -64.62 -1.09
N LEU A 476 19.76 -63.99 -1.71
CA LEU A 476 20.73 -63.10 -1.05
C LEU A 476 20.48 -61.68 -1.56
N ALA A 477 20.39 -60.69 -0.65
CA ALA A 477 20.12 -59.31 -1.00
C ALA A 477 21.20 -58.75 -1.93
N SER A 478 20.78 -58.08 -3.02
CA SER A 478 21.66 -57.68 -4.10
C SER A 478 22.08 -56.20 -4.00
N PRO A 479 23.23 -55.78 -4.57
CA PRO A 479 23.59 -54.37 -4.60
C PRO A 479 22.64 -53.50 -5.47
N ALA A 480 21.77 -54.11 -6.27
CA ALA A 480 20.70 -53.40 -6.96
C ALA A 480 19.60 -52.92 -5.99
N ASP A 481 19.31 -53.67 -4.92
CA ASP A 481 18.35 -53.31 -3.89
C ASP A 481 18.81 -52.04 -3.14
N ALA A 482 20.11 -51.92 -2.85
CA ALA A 482 20.69 -50.72 -2.23
C ALA A 482 20.54 -49.47 -3.12
N SER A 483 20.64 -49.62 -4.44
CA SER A 483 20.43 -48.52 -5.40
C SER A 483 18.95 -48.12 -5.49
N LEU A 484 18.05 -49.11 -5.51
CA LEU A 484 16.60 -48.88 -5.51
C LEU A 484 16.14 -48.23 -4.20
N GLU A 485 16.64 -48.68 -3.05
CA GLU A 485 16.41 -48.05 -1.75
C GLU A 485 16.94 -46.61 -1.69
N ALA A 486 18.14 -46.35 -2.23
CA ALA A 486 18.68 -45.00 -2.30
C ALA A 486 17.78 -44.08 -3.15
N ARG A 487 17.26 -44.58 -4.29
CA ARG A 487 16.31 -43.84 -5.15
C ARG A 487 14.97 -43.60 -4.43
N LYS A 488 14.42 -44.60 -3.74
CA LYS A 488 13.20 -44.48 -2.90
C LYS A 488 13.38 -43.47 -1.76
N ARG A 489 14.51 -43.50 -1.04
CA ARG A 489 14.86 -42.52 -0.01
C ARG A 489 15.00 -41.11 -0.60
N ALA A 490 15.61 -40.97 -1.78
CA ALA A 490 15.72 -39.68 -2.47
C ALA A 490 14.36 -39.10 -2.90
N VAL A 491 13.44 -39.92 -3.42
CA VAL A 491 12.07 -39.50 -3.76
C VAL A 491 11.31 -39.10 -2.50
N LYS A 492 11.36 -39.91 -1.44
CA LYS A 492 10.79 -39.60 -0.12
C LYS A 492 11.29 -38.25 0.43
N ASN A 493 12.60 -38.02 0.40
CA ASN A 493 13.19 -36.76 0.88
C ASN A 493 12.78 -35.56 0.02
N LYS A 494 12.64 -35.73 -1.30
CA LYS A 494 12.11 -34.68 -2.20
C LYS A 494 10.66 -34.33 -1.89
N ILE A 495 9.78 -35.32 -1.66
CA ILE A 495 8.37 -35.07 -1.30
C ILE A 495 8.27 -34.32 0.03
N LEU A 496 9.05 -34.73 1.04
CA LEU A 496 9.07 -34.05 2.34
C LEU A 496 9.64 -32.63 2.23
N ALA A 497 10.66 -32.40 1.40
CA ALA A 497 11.18 -31.06 1.11
C ALA A 497 10.14 -30.18 0.38
N ILE A 498 9.43 -30.72 -0.60
CA ILE A 498 8.34 -30.03 -1.32
C ILE A 498 7.23 -29.62 -0.36
N GLY A 499 6.78 -30.50 0.53
CA GLY A 499 5.76 -30.16 1.53
C GLY A 499 6.25 -29.15 2.58
N ARG A 500 7.51 -29.21 3.02
CA ARG A 500 8.11 -28.17 3.87
C ARG A 500 8.16 -26.82 3.15
N MET A 501 8.56 -26.78 1.88
CA MET A 501 8.52 -25.55 1.08
C MET A 501 7.09 -25.00 0.92
N SER A 502 6.09 -25.86 0.69
CA SER A 502 4.67 -25.46 0.69
C SER A 502 4.30 -24.69 1.96
N ARG A 503 4.64 -25.22 3.14
CA ARG A 503 4.30 -24.61 4.43
C ARG A 503 5.06 -23.29 4.68
N VAL A 504 6.31 -23.18 4.22
CA VAL A 504 7.05 -21.91 4.27
C VAL A 504 6.44 -20.87 3.34
N PHE A 505 6.10 -21.24 2.09
CA PHE A 505 5.44 -20.31 1.16
C PHE A 505 4.04 -19.89 1.63
N ASN A 506 3.28 -20.78 2.27
CA ASN A 506 2.00 -20.42 2.91
C ASN A 506 2.21 -19.34 3.99
N VAL A 507 3.20 -19.47 4.89
CA VAL A 507 3.48 -18.42 5.89
C VAL A 507 3.96 -17.14 5.23
N LEU A 508 4.84 -17.20 4.22
CA LEU A 508 5.28 -16.00 3.51
C LEU A 508 4.13 -15.30 2.77
N ARG A 509 3.15 -16.05 2.25
CA ARG A 509 1.92 -15.49 1.69
C ARG A 509 1.03 -14.91 2.78
N GLU A 510 0.76 -15.63 3.87
CA GLU A 510 -0.03 -15.12 4.99
C GLU A 510 0.55 -13.82 5.55
N GLU A 511 1.88 -13.68 5.63
CA GLU A 511 2.53 -12.44 6.06
C GLU A 511 2.38 -11.32 5.03
N SER A 512 2.53 -11.61 3.72
CA SER A 512 2.31 -10.63 2.64
C SER A 512 0.85 -10.15 2.58
N GLU A 513 -0.10 -11.08 2.79
CA GLU A 513 -1.52 -10.80 2.91
C GLU A 513 -1.83 -10.02 4.19
N ARG A 514 -1.25 -10.37 5.35
CA ARG A 514 -1.38 -9.57 6.59
C ARG A 514 -0.86 -8.15 6.43
N VAL A 515 0.25 -7.92 5.74
CA VAL A 515 0.76 -6.56 5.46
C VAL A 515 -0.22 -5.77 4.57
N THR A 516 -0.94 -6.46 3.70
CA THR A 516 -2.00 -5.89 2.86
C THR A 516 -3.29 -5.65 3.65
N GLU A 517 -3.69 -6.58 4.51
CA GLU A 517 -4.86 -6.51 5.39
C GLU A 517 -4.68 -5.42 6.46
N LEU A 518 -3.55 -5.35 7.16
CA LEU A 518 -3.23 -4.32 8.14
C LEU A 518 -3.42 -2.91 7.56
N LYS A 519 -3.03 -2.69 6.31
CA LYS A 519 -3.24 -1.39 5.65
C LYS A 519 -4.66 -1.13 5.16
N THR A 520 -5.48 -2.16 4.99
CA THR A 520 -6.87 -1.99 4.57
C THR A 520 -7.85 -2.05 5.75
N VAL A 521 -7.46 -2.69 6.88
CA VAL A 521 -8.23 -2.88 8.12
C VAL A 521 -7.28 -3.01 9.34
N SER A 522 -6.89 -1.89 9.96
CA SER A 522 -5.98 -1.89 11.12
C SER A 522 -6.67 -1.94 12.50
N GLY A 523 -7.83 -2.61 12.60
CA GLY A 523 -8.64 -2.58 13.84
C GLY A 523 -9.51 -3.80 14.16
N GLY A 524 -9.58 -4.82 13.31
CA GLY A 524 -10.40 -6.01 13.60
C GLY A 524 -10.21 -7.17 12.62
N ARG A 525 -10.31 -8.40 13.14
CA ARG A 525 -10.33 -9.62 12.30
C ARG A 525 -11.57 -9.63 11.41
N LEU A 526 -11.37 -9.66 10.10
CA LEU A 526 -12.43 -9.93 9.14
C LEU A 526 -12.93 -11.38 9.25
N PRO A 527 -14.21 -11.66 8.94
CA PRO A 527 -14.73 -13.03 8.83
C PRO A 527 -13.97 -13.83 7.77
N ALA A 528 -13.65 -15.10 8.10
CA ALA A 528 -13.03 -16.02 7.16
C ALA A 528 -13.94 -16.23 5.93
N GLY A 529 -13.47 -15.79 4.76
CA GLY A 529 -14.22 -15.81 3.50
C GLY A 529 -14.21 -14.47 2.77
N THR A 530 -14.10 -13.34 3.49
CA THR A 530 -14.05 -11.99 2.86
C THR A 530 -12.82 -11.82 1.95
N LEU A 531 -11.70 -12.47 2.29
CA LEU A 531 -10.47 -12.49 1.51
C LEU A 531 -10.63 -13.07 0.10
N MET A 532 -11.59 -13.97 -0.11
CA MET A 532 -11.84 -14.58 -1.42
C MET A 532 -12.47 -13.58 -2.42
N LEU A 533 -12.84 -12.38 -1.96
CA LEU A 533 -13.38 -11.26 -2.75
C LEU A 533 -12.36 -10.11 -2.93
N GLY A 534 -11.12 -10.26 -2.42
CA GLY A 534 -10.09 -9.24 -2.50
C GLY A 534 -10.49 -7.90 -1.87
N ALA A 535 -9.95 -6.79 -2.41
CA ALA A 535 -10.22 -5.44 -1.90
C ALA A 535 -11.71 -5.04 -1.93
N GLU A 536 -12.53 -5.63 -2.82
CA GLU A 536 -13.97 -5.40 -2.82
C GLU A 536 -14.66 -6.02 -1.59
N GLY A 537 -14.16 -7.16 -1.07
CA GLY A 537 -14.67 -7.75 0.16
C GLY A 537 -14.55 -6.80 1.37
N ILE A 538 -13.45 -6.03 1.42
CA ILE A 538 -13.18 -5.09 2.51
C ILE A 538 -13.98 -3.79 2.33
N LYS A 539 -14.08 -3.27 1.10
CA LYS A 539 -14.94 -2.11 0.78
C LYS A 539 -16.43 -2.35 1.08
N ASN A 540 -16.88 -3.60 1.13
CA ASN A 540 -18.24 -3.96 1.55
C ASN A 540 -18.41 -4.03 3.08
N ALA A 541 -17.33 -4.04 3.86
CA ALA A 541 -17.35 -4.11 5.33
C ALA A 541 -17.21 -2.73 6.00
N ILE A 542 -16.46 -1.81 5.40
CA ILE A 542 -16.32 -0.42 5.87
C ILE A 542 -17.24 0.45 5.01
N THR A 543 -18.39 0.85 5.56
CA THR A 543 -19.44 1.56 4.79
C THR A 543 -19.63 3.02 5.18
N SER A 544 -19.01 3.47 6.26
CA SER A 544 -19.14 4.83 6.79
C SER A 544 -17.84 5.37 7.36
N PHE A 545 -17.75 6.70 7.44
CA PHE A 545 -16.66 7.44 8.09
C PHE A 545 -16.34 6.91 9.51
N GLU A 546 -17.38 6.64 10.31
CA GLU A 546 -17.22 6.14 11.68
C GLU A 546 -16.74 4.69 11.75
N ASP A 547 -16.99 3.88 10.72
CA ASP A 547 -16.43 2.52 10.65
C ASP A 547 -14.93 2.59 10.31
N ALA A 548 -14.56 3.45 9.36
CA ALA A 548 -13.16 3.70 9.01
C ALA A 548 -12.38 4.24 10.22
N ARG A 549 -12.91 5.25 10.90
CA ARG A 549 -12.31 5.86 12.11
C ARG A 549 -12.10 4.86 13.24
N LYS A 550 -13.04 3.95 13.49
CA LYS A 550 -12.89 2.89 14.52
C LYS A 550 -11.84 1.86 14.14
N VAL A 551 -11.74 1.52 12.86
CA VAL A 551 -10.71 0.62 12.33
C VAL A 551 -9.32 1.26 12.41
N ASP A 552 -9.23 2.58 12.29
CA ASP A 552 -7.94 3.29 12.22
C ASP A 552 -7.43 3.84 13.56
N ILE A 553 -8.26 3.85 14.62
CA ILE A 553 -7.96 4.46 15.94
C ILE A 553 -6.67 3.96 16.62
N GLN A 554 -6.11 2.83 16.20
CA GLN A 554 -4.81 2.34 16.68
C GLN A 554 -3.63 3.09 16.02
N ASN A 555 -3.76 3.48 14.75
CA ASN A 555 -2.77 4.28 14.03
C ASN A 555 -2.80 5.76 14.46
N GLU A 556 -3.90 6.21 15.06
CA GLU A 556 -4.03 7.55 15.63
C GLU A 556 -3.30 7.73 16.97
N ARG A 557 -2.65 6.68 17.49
CA ARG A 557 -1.85 6.69 18.73
C ARG A 557 -0.40 7.05 18.48
N LEU A 558 0.25 7.57 19.52
CA LEU A 558 1.70 7.54 19.61
C LEU A 558 2.16 6.07 19.54
N PRO A 559 2.97 5.68 18.53
CA PRO A 559 3.37 4.30 18.39
C PRO A 559 4.33 3.85 19.50
N PRO A 560 4.42 2.53 19.77
CA PRO A 560 5.46 1.99 20.65
C PRO A 560 6.86 2.26 20.10
N SER A 561 7.90 2.12 20.94
CA SER A 561 9.27 2.36 20.52
C SER A 561 9.73 1.38 19.44
N HIS A 562 10.66 1.82 18.57
CA HIS A 562 11.24 0.97 17.52
C HIS A 562 11.83 -0.34 18.08
N GLU A 563 12.42 -0.31 19.28
CA GLU A 563 12.94 -1.52 19.96
C GLU A 563 11.82 -2.51 20.32
N GLU A 564 10.69 -2.03 20.84
CA GLU A 564 9.52 -2.87 21.14
C GLU A 564 8.88 -3.44 19.87
N VAL A 565 8.80 -2.65 18.79
CA VAL A 565 8.28 -3.10 17.48
C VAL A 565 9.15 -4.19 16.89
N VAL A 566 10.46 -3.97 16.77
CA VAL A 566 11.41 -4.94 16.22
C VAL A 566 11.42 -6.23 17.04
N LYS A 567 11.38 -6.12 18.37
CA LYS A 567 11.32 -7.29 19.25
C LYS A 567 10.03 -8.08 19.02
N THR A 568 8.87 -7.44 19.05
CA THR A 568 7.56 -8.11 18.92
C THR A 568 7.42 -8.76 17.54
N GLN A 569 7.73 -8.04 16.45
CA GLN A 569 7.69 -8.60 15.09
C GLN A 569 8.69 -9.74 14.89
N GLY A 570 9.89 -9.65 15.49
CA GLY A 570 10.89 -10.72 15.47
C GLY A 570 10.42 -11.98 16.18
N GLU A 571 9.82 -11.83 17.36
CA GLU A 571 9.25 -12.94 18.15
C GLU A 571 8.06 -13.58 17.42
N GLU A 572 7.13 -12.80 16.87
CA GLU A 572 5.97 -13.30 16.11
C GLU A 572 6.40 -14.06 14.83
N ARG A 573 7.33 -13.49 14.05
CA ARG A 573 7.85 -14.13 12.83
C ARG A 573 8.56 -15.45 13.13
N GLN A 574 9.37 -15.49 14.19
CA GLN A 574 10.04 -16.72 14.63
C GLN A 574 9.02 -17.79 15.04
N GLN A 575 8.00 -17.42 15.82
CA GLN A 575 6.92 -18.33 16.21
C GLN A 575 6.13 -18.86 15.00
N ALA A 576 5.84 -18.01 14.01
CA ALA A 576 5.14 -18.42 12.78
C ALA A 576 5.96 -19.43 11.96
N LEU A 577 7.27 -19.20 11.79
CA LEU A 577 8.16 -20.12 11.08
C LEU A 577 8.34 -21.45 11.82
N GLU A 578 8.52 -21.42 13.15
CA GLU A 578 8.57 -22.64 13.96
C GLU A 578 7.26 -23.44 13.87
N ARG A 579 6.13 -22.76 13.93
CA ARG A 579 4.81 -23.39 13.78
C ARG A 579 4.67 -24.06 12.41
N ALA A 580 5.01 -23.38 11.31
CA ALA A 580 4.96 -23.96 9.98
C ALA A 580 5.88 -25.18 9.81
N SER A 581 7.07 -25.15 10.42
CA SER A 581 7.99 -26.29 10.45
C SER A 581 7.38 -27.49 11.20
N ARG A 582 6.81 -27.26 12.39
CA ARG A 582 6.11 -28.29 13.18
C ARG A 582 4.86 -28.83 12.48
N GLU A 583 4.10 -27.99 11.78
CA GLU A 583 2.94 -28.42 10.99
C GLU A 583 3.35 -29.24 9.75
N ALA A 584 4.43 -28.87 9.08
CA ALA A 584 5.00 -29.66 7.98
C ALA A 584 5.47 -31.05 8.43
N ASP A 585 6.18 -31.13 9.56
CA ASP A 585 6.71 -32.38 10.09
C ASP A 585 5.63 -33.30 10.67
N ASN A 586 4.44 -32.78 10.98
CA ASN A 586 3.28 -33.55 11.45
C ASN A 586 2.21 -33.80 10.36
N ASP A 587 2.43 -33.41 9.10
CA ASP A 587 1.44 -33.55 8.03
C ASP A 587 1.23 -35.02 7.64
N THR A 588 0.17 -35.63 8.20
CA THR A 588 -0.16 -37.04 7.96
C THR A 588 -0.51 -37.37 6.51
N LYS A 589 -0.98 -36.40 5.72
CA LYS A 589 -1.24 -36.59 4.28
C LYS A 589 0.08 -36.61 3.51
N LEU A 590 0.99 -35.69 3.82
CA LEU A 590 2.33 -35.67 3.22
C LEU A 590 3.13 -36.93 3.60
N HIS A 591 3.05 -37.39 4.84
CA HIS A 591 3.64 -38.66 5.29
C HIS A 591 2.96 -39.91 4.71
N SER A 592 1.68 -39.83 4.37
CA SER A 592 0.96 -40.89 3.65
C SER A 592 1.42 -40.97 2.19
N LEU A 593 1.46 -39.84 1.49
CA LEU A 593 1.96 -39.72 0.12
C LEU A 593 3.44 -40.14 0.04
N SER A 594 4.28 -39.65 0.96
CA SER A 594 5.68 -40.03 1.10
C SER A 594 5.85 -41.54 1.29
N ARG A 595 5.02 -42.18 2.13
CA ARG A 595 5.04 -43.64 2.31
C ARG A 595 4.62 -44.36 1.03
N ARG A 596 3.47 -44.01 0.43
CA ARG A 596 2.97 -44.59 -0.83
C ARG A 596 3.99 -44.53 -1.97
N LEU A 597 4.68 -43.40 -2.13
CA LEU A 597 5.67 -43.19 -3.19
C LEU A 597 7.07 -43.77 -2.84
N SER A 598 7.21 -44.42 -1.67
CA SER A 598 8.46 -45.05 -1.21
C SER A 598 8.35 -46.57 -1.01
N MET A 599 7.15 -47.14 -1.13
CA MET A 599 6.92 -48.60 -1.15
C MET A 599 7.14 -49.14 -2.56
#